data_AF-A0A932Q4M8-F1
#
_entry.id   AF-A0A932Q4M8-F1
#
_cell.length_a   1.000
_cell.length_b   1.000
_cell.length_c   1.000
_cell.angle_alpha   90.00
_cell.angle_beta   90.00
_cell.angle_gamma   90.00
#
_symmetry.space_group_name_H-M   'P 1'
#
loop_
_entity.id
_entity.type
_entity.pdbx_description
1 polymer ?
#
loop_
_entity_poly.entity_id
_entity_poly.type
_entity_poly.pdbx_seq_one_letter_code
_entity_poly.pdbx_strand_id
1 'polypeptide(L)'
;MHSTGLSSIPPLLFLLFSFCPLNASAAANTSAMNCGALSGRKSPGGGPAVTILVPNASRKTVHLFWLDSKGEKKSYGTLTPGAARSISSYAGHVWMTADHAGRCVSAFVVTNPPPELDASWKIVEDDGIQFKAYGVVSDEAINRARVIVNQMLINLPEVRSRMKARQFKVEIIGKAQLLTELPDYAGLRGKKTRDGRDYDTGTRGLGGPGLCSVGEENLLCLAKQPYPTEDIMVHEFSHSIKSNLDPGLAQAIDEAYRYKNLR
;
A
#
# COMPACT_ATOMS: atom_id res chain seq x y z
N MET A 1 -11.51 -25.40 51.38
CA MET A 1 -10.21 -25.04 50.78
C MET A 1 -10.38 -25.01 49.28
N HIS A 2 -10.05 -23.87 48.66
CA HIS A 2 -10.60 -23.40 47.39
C HIS A 2 -10.21 -24.25 46.17
N SER A 3 -11.23 -24.76 45.48
CA SER A 3 -11.15 -25.14 44.07
C SER A 3 -11.74 -23.96 43.28
N THR A 4 -10.89 -23.14 42.67
CA THR A 4 -11.32 -22.05 41.79
C THR A 4 -11.42 -22.57 40.37
N GLY A 5 -12.65 -22.56 39.85
CA GLY A 5 -13.00 -23.06 38.53
C GLY A 5 -12.35 -22.29 37.39
N LEU A 6 -11.75 -23.03 36.46
CA LEU A 6 -11.66 -22.63 35.07
C LEU A 6 -13.06 -22.72 34.47
N SER A 7 -13.77 -21.59 34.43
CA SER A 7 -15.03 -21.48 33.69
C SER A 7 -15.02 -20.16 32.91
N SER A 8 -15.49 -20.24 31.67
CA SER A 8 -15.89 -19.15 30.77
C SER A 8 -14.79 -18.24 30.19
N ILE A 9 -14.10 -18.75 29.17
CA ILE A 9 -13.63 -17.92 28.04
C ILE A 9 -14.82 -17.84 27.07
N PRO A 10 -15.45 -16.67 26.83
CA PRO A 10 -16.48 -16.58 25.81
C PRO A 10 -15.83 -16.66 24.42
N PRO A 11 -16.41 -17.41 23.47
CA PRO A 11 -15.95 -17.40 22.10
C PRO A 11 -16.43 -16.09 21.46
N LEU A 12 -15.54 -15.10 21.33
CA LEU A 12 -15.84 -13.91 20.56
C LEU A 12 -15.72 -14.24 19.06
N LEU A 13 -16.87 -14.71 18.59
CA LEU A 13 -17.30 -15.00 17.25
C LEU A 13 -16.98 -13.86 16.28
N PHE A 14 -15.99 -14.09 15.42
CA PHE A 14 -16.10 -14.04 13.96
C PHE A 14 -17.30 -13.25 13.39
N LEU A 15 -17.22 -11.92 13.30
CA LEU A 15 -18.02 -11.12 12.36
C LEU A 15 -17.26 -9.85 11.96
N LEU A 16 -16.29 -9.99 11.05
CA LEU A 16 -15.74 -8.87 10.28
C LEU A 16 -15.66 -9.27 8.80
N PHE A 17 -16.80 -9.58 8.21
CA PHE A 17 -16.94 -9.55 6.75
C PHE A 17 -17.67 -8.26 6.37
N SER A 18 -16.92 -7.15 6.36
CA SER A 18 -17.33 -6.00 5.55
C SER A 18 -16.80 -6.24 4.14
N PHE A 19 -17.49 -7.10 3.39
CA PHE A 19 -17.22 -7.28 1.96
C PHE A 19 -17.46 -5.94 1.27
N CYS A 20 -16.39 -5.42 0.71
CA CYS A 20 -16.35 -4.12 0.11
C CYS A 20 -16.58 -4.29 -1.40
N PRO A 21 -17.61 -3.65 -1.98
CA PRO A 21 -17.92 -3.83 -3.39
C PRO A 21 -16.84 -3.18 -4.26
N LEU A 22 -16.32 -3.97 -5.22
CA LEU A 22 -15.27 -3.59 -6.18
C LEU A 22 -15.65 -2.31 -6.95
N ASN A 23 -14.79 -1.29 -6.91
CA ASN A 23 -14.67 -0.31 -7.98
C ASN A 23 -13.20 -0.10 -8.35
N ALA A 24 -12.90 -0.16 -9.65
CA ALA A 24 -11.55 -0.31 -10.20
C ALA A 24 -10.90 1.02 -10.62
N SER A 25 -9.63 1.24 -10.22
CA SER A 25 -8.61 2.09 -10.89
C SER A 25 -7.33 2.14 -10.02
N ALA A 26 -6.08 2.40 -10.42
CA ALA A 26 -5.22 2.33 -11.61
C ALA A 26 -3.76 2.40 -11.08
N ALA A 27 -2.74 2.07 -11.88
CA ALA A 27 -1.33 2.12 -11.46
C ALA A 27 -0.87 3.57 -11.27
N ALA A 28 -0.08 3.83 -10.21
CA ALA A 28 0.45 5.16 -9.91
C ALA A 28 1.14 5.80 -11.13
N ASN A 29 0.83 7.07 -11.38
CA ASN A 29 1.42 7.96 -12.38
C ASN A 29 1.40 7.51 -13.84
N THR A 30 0.45 6.64 -14.20
CA THR A 30 0.24 6.24 -15.59
C THR A 30 -1.23 6.33 -15.95
N SER A 31 -1.50 6.85 -17.15
CA SER A 31 -2.84 6.82 -17.75
C SER A 31 -2.84 5.85 -18.91
N ALA A 32 -3.73 4.85 -18.86
CA ALA A 32 -3.86 3.85 -19.90
C ALA A 32 -4.31 4.48 -21.22
N MET A 33 -3.75 4.01 -22.33
CA MET A 33 -4.06 4.45 -23.67
C MET A 33 -4.39 3.24 -24.55
N ASN A 34 -5.37 3.40 -25.44
CA ASN A 34 -5.68 2.38 -26.43
C ASN A 34 -4.58 2.34 -27.50
N CYS A 35 -4.18 1.15 -27.93
CA CYS A 35 -3.24 0.94 -29.02
C CYS A 35 -3.61 1.67 -30.32
N GLY A 36 -4.90 1.84 -30.63
CA GLY A 36 -5.35 2.62 -31.80
C GLY A 36 -5.01 4.11 -31.69
N ALA A 37 -4.89 4.63 -30.46
CA ALA A 37 -4.56 6.03 -30.20
C ALA A 37 -3.05 6.30 -30.19
N LEU A 38 -2.19 5.30 -30.41
CA LEU A 38 -0.73 5.48 -30.51
C LEU A 38 -0.28 6.13 -31.82
N SER A 39 -1.08 6.03 -32.88
CA SER A 39 -0.68 6.56 -34.19
C SER A 39 -0.43 8.07 -34.11
N GLY A 40 0.77 8.50 -34.52
CA GLY A 40 1.19 9.91 -34.45
C GLY A 40 1.52 10.43 -33.03
N ARG A 41 1.47 9.57 -31.99
CA ARG A 41 1.90 9.96 -30.64
C ARG A 41 3.42 9.99 -30.54
N LYS A 42 3.91 10.91 -29.72
CA LYS A 42 5.33 11.11 -29.40
C LYS A 42 5.45 11.60 -27.97
N SER A 43 6.60 11.40 -27.37
CA SER A 43 6.87 11.97 -26.04
C SER A 43 7.23 13.46 -26.18
N PRO A 44 6.43 14.38 -25.59
CA PRO A 44 6.85 15.77 -25.47
C PRO A 44 8.00 15.88 -24.46
N GLY A 45 8.84 16.91 -24.61
CA GLY A 45 9.87 17.25 -23.63
C GLY A 45 9.35 18.18 -22.53
N GLY A 46 10.12 18.32 -21.46
CA GLY A 46 9.90 19.35 -20.43
C GLY A 46 9.04 18.96 -19.22
N GLY A 47 8.58 17.70 -19.13
CA GLY A 47 7.91 17.19 -17.93
C GLY A 47 8.90 16.85 -16.79
N PRO A 48 8.47 16.87 -15.51
CA PRO A 48 9.29 16.41 -14.39
C PRO A 48 9.64 14.91 -14.48
N ALA A 49 10.77 14.52 -13.89
CA ALA A 49 11.19 13.12 -13.81
C ALA A 49 10.31 12.33 -12.83
N VAL A 50 9.95 11.10 -13.21
CA VAL A 50 9.11 10.18 -12.44
C VAL A 50 9.67 8.78 -12.57
N THR A 51 9.74 8.06 -11.45
CA THR A 51 10.01 6.62 -11.47
C THR A 51 8.68 5.88 -11.48
N ILE A 52 8.45 5.03 -12.48
CA ILE A 52 7.22 4.22 -12.59
C ILE A 52 7.54 2.75 -12.67
N LEU A 53 6.63 1.92 -12.13
CA LEU A 53 6.70 0.47 -12.24
C LEU A 53 5.79 -0.01 -13.37
N VAL A 54 6.36 -0.77 -14.31
CA VAL A 54 5.63 -1.36 -15.43
C VAL A 54 5.55 -2.88 -15.24
N PRO A 55 4.41 -3.41 -14.74
CA PRO A 55 4.20 -4.84 -14.61
C PRO A 55 3.71 -5.46 -15.92
N ASN A 56 4.17 -6.68 -16.21
CA ASN A 56 3.56 -7.55 -17.21
C ASN A 56 2.59 -8.51 -16.52
N ALA A 57 1.35 -8.06 -16.34
CA ALA A 57 0.26 -8.89 -15.82
C ALA A 57 -0.33 -9.87 -16.86
N SER A 58 0.21 -9.90 -18.08
CA SER A 58 -0.27 -10.80 -19.13
C SER A 58 0.40 -12.18 -19.03
N ARG A 59 -0.21 -13.18 -19.69
CA ARG A 59 0.37 -14.52 -19.84
C ARG A 59 1.39 -14.62 -20.99
N LYS A 60 1.73 -13.51 -21.64
CA LYS A 60 2.63 -13.46 -22.80
C LYS A 60 3.87 -12.64 -22.46
N THR A 61 5.01 -12.98 -23.06
CA THR A 61 6.18 -12.09 -23.04
C THR A 61 5.86 -10.86 -23.88
N VAL A 62 6.17 -9.67 -23.33
CA VAL A 62 5.98 -8.40 -24.03
C VAL A 62 7.30 -7.64 -24.12
N HIS A 63 7.45 -6.85 -25.18
CA HIS A 63 8.56 -5.92 -25.38
C HIS A 63 8.13 -4.53 -24.96
N LEU A 64 8.89 -3.89 -24.07
CA LEU A 64 8.62 -2.54 -23.59
C LEU A 64 9.34 -1.51 -24.47
N PHE A 65 8.62 -0.50 -24.93
CA PHE A 65 9.14 0.60 -25.74
C PHE A 65 8.74 1.96 -25.17
N TRP A 66 9.67 2.89 -25.24
CA TRP A 66 9.40 4.32 -25.16
C TRP A 66 9.23 4.88 -26.58
N LEU A 67 8.25 5.74 -26.81
CA LEU A 67 8.18 6.53 -28.04
C LEU A 67 8.93 7.83 -27.83
N ASP A 68 10.02 8.05 -28.56
CA ASP A 68 10.82 9.26 -28.40
C ASP A 68 10.12 10.54 -28.89
N SER A 69 10.84 11.65 -28.93
CA SER A 69 10.32 12.95 -29.39
C SER A 69 9.97 13.00 -30.88
N LYS A 70 10.42 12.01 -31.67
CA LYS A 70 10.05 11.81 -33.08
C LYS A 70 8.94 10.77 -33.25
N GLY A 71 8.53 10.08 -32.17
CA GLY A 71 7.59 8.97 -32.20
C GLY A 71 8.24 7.63 -32.56
N GLU A 72 9.57 7.55 -32.58
CA GLU A 72 10.28 6.30 -32.85
C GLU A 72 10.32 5.43 -31.59
N LYS A 73 10.17 4.12 -31.77
CA LYS A 73 10.24 3.13 -30.67
C LYS A 73 11.68 2.94 -30.22
N LYS A 74 11.99 3.28 -28.97
CA LYS A 74 13.24 2.91 -28.28
C LYS A 74 12.97 1.73 -27.37
N SER A 75 13.67 0.62 -27.61
CA SER A 75 13.49 -0.62 -26.84
C SER A 75 14.09 -0.48 -25.44
N TYR A 76 13.32 -0.90 -24.44
CA TYR A 76 13.77 -1.04 -23.07
C TYR A 76 13.86 -2.51 -22.64
N GLY A 77 13.73 -3.44 -23.59
CA GLY A 77 13.85 -4.88 -23.37
C GLY A 77 12.52 -5.61 -23.16
N THR A 78 12.61 -6.91 -22.89
CA THR A 78 11.45 -7.80 -22.69
C THR A 78 11.04 -7.91 -21.23
N LEU A 79 9.75 -8.16 -21.00
CA LEU A 79 9.15 -8.54 -19.73
C LEU A 79 8.46 -9.89 -19.93
N THR A 80 8.92 -10.93 -19.23
CA THR A 80 8.23 -12.23 -19.18
C THR A 80 6.93 -12.11 -18.37
N PRO A 81 6.00 -13.07 -18.49
CA PRO A 81 4.79 -13.10 -17.67
C PRO A 81 5.11 -12.96 -16.17
N GLY A 82 4.40 -12.06 -15.48
CA GLY A 82 4.58 -11.78 -14.05
C GLY A 82 5.79 -10.90 -13.69
N ALA A 83 6.69 -10.61 -14.63
CA ALA A 83 7.81 -9.70 -14.39
C ALA A 83 7.34 -8.24 -14.35
N ALA A 84 8.08 -7.39 -13.64
CA ALA A 84 7.90 -5.95 -13.65
C ALA A 84 9.24 -5.24 -13.83
N ARG A 85 9.21 -4.02 -14.38
CA ARG A 85 10.41 -3.19 -14.52
C ARG A 85 10.15 -1.79 -13.98
N SER A 86 11.03 -1.34 -13.10
CA SER A 86 11.10 0.06 -12.70
C SER A 86 11.84 0.85 -13.78
N ILE A 87 11.27 1.96 -14.21
CA ILE A 87 11.86 2.85 -15.22
C ILE A 87 11.82 4.29 -14.71
N SER A 88 12.93 5.01 -14.89
CA SER A 88 12.96 6.46 -14.79
C SER A 88 12.52 7.05 -16.13
N SER A 89 11.48 7.87 -16.09
CA SER A 89 10.85 8.51 -17.25
C SER A 89 10.46 9.94 -16.90
N TYR A 90 9.85 10.68 -17.83
CA TYR A 90 9.33 12.01 -17.56
C TYR A 90 7.83 12.07 -17.80
N ALA A 91 7.13 12.94 -17.09
CA ALA A 91 5.72 13.21 -17.33
C ALA A 91 5.48 13.62 -18.79
N GLY A 92 4.40 13.11 -19.37
CA GLY A 92 4.08 13.23 -20.79
C GLY A 92 4.69 12.13 -21.66
N HIS A 93 5.72 11.39 -21.20
CA HIS A 93 6.31 10.32 -21.99
C HIS A 93 5.28 9.24 -22.34
N VAL A 94 5.27 8.84 -23.61
CA VAL A 94 4.39 7.81 -24.15
C VAL A 94 5.16 6.50 -24.22
N TRP A 95 4.59 5.47 -23.63
CA TRP A 95 5.14 4.13 -23.58
C TRP A 95 4.16 3.12 -24.18
N MET A 96 4.71 2.04 -24.70
CA MET A 96 3.91 0.93 -25.20
C MET A 96 4.58 -0.41 -24.93
N THR A 97 3.75 -1.44 -24.83
CA THR A 97 4.19 -2.83 -24.89
C THR A 97 3.76 -3.44 -26.22
N ALA A 98 4.58 -4.35 -26.75
CA ALA A 98 4.26 -5.08 -27.97
C ALA A 98 4.49 -6.60 -27.81
N ASP A 99 3.80 -7.39 -28.63
CA ASP A 99 4.05 -8.83 -28.74
C ASP A 99 5.31 -9.12 -29.59
N HIS A 100 5.63 -10.40 -29.80
CA HIS A 100 6.79 -10.80 -30.61
C HIS A 100 6.71 -10.30 -32.07
N ALA A 101 5.52 -9.98 -32.57
CA ALA A 101 5.28 -9.54 -33.93
C ALA A 101 5.33 -8.00 -34.03
N GLY A 102 5.67 -7.31 -32.93
CA GLY A 102 5.74 -5.86 -32.87
C GLY A 102 4.37 -5.17 -32.79
N ARG A 103 3.28 -5.93 -32.62
CA ARG A 103 1.92 -5.39 -32.49
C ARG A 103 1.71 -4.88 -31.08
N CYS A 104 1.11 -3.70 -30.94
CA CYS A 104 0.82 -3.11 -29.65
C CYS A 104 -0.10 -4.04 -28.82
N VAL A 105 0.29 -4.27 -27.57
CA VAL A 105 -0.50 -5.00 -26.56
C VAL A 105 -1.14 -4.00 -25.59
N SER A 106 -0.40 -2.99 -25.15
CA SER A 106 -0.91 -1.89 -24.34
C SER A 106 -0.09 -0.62 -24.55
N ALA A 107 -0.69 0.52 -24.25
CA ALA A 107 -0.02 1.81 -24.24
C ALA A 107 -0.38 2.58 -22.98
N PHE A 108 0.51 3.47 -22.57
CA PHE A 108 0.24 4.39 -21.47
C PHE A 108 1.05 5.67 -21.61
N VAL A 109 0.57 6.73 -20.97
CA VAL A 109 1.30 7.99 -20.83
C VAL A 109 1.69 8.13 -19.37
N VAL A 110 2.96 8.47 -19.13
CA VAL A 110 3.41 8.87 -17.79
C VAL A 110 2.71 10.18 -17.47
N THR A 111 1.88 10.20 -16.44
CA THR A 111 1.28 11.45 -16.00
C THR A 111 2.30 12.23 -15.19
N ASN A 112 2.00 13.49 -14.86
CA ASN A 112 2.78 14.18 -13.84
C ASN A 112 2.95 13.28 -12.61
N PRO A 113 4.08 13.36 -11.89
CA PRO A 113 4.11 12.89 -10.52
C PRO A 113 2.88 13.49 -9.82
N PRO A 114 2.34 12.85 -8.78
CA PRO A 114 1.32 13.54 -7.98
C PRO A 114 1.89 14.93 -7.70
N PRO A 115 1.09 16.02 -7.83
CA PRO A 115 1.61 17.36 -7.59
C PRO A 115 2.45 17.29 -6.34
N GLU A 116 3.70 17.76 -6.44
CA GLU A 116 4.61 17.81 -5.30
C GLU A 116 3.78 18.38 -4.17
N LEU A 117 3.59 17.54 -3.15
CA LEU A 117 2.47 17.59 -2.24
C LEU A 117 2.12 19.02 -1.91
N ASP A 118 0.92 19.45 -2.29
CA ASP A 118 0.27 20.53 -1.56
C ASP A 118 0.53 20.21 -0.08
N ALA A 119 1.26 21.11 0.56
CA ALA A 119 1.72 20.98 1.93
C ALA A 119 0.57 20.91 2.96
N SER A 120 -0.69 20.86 2.52
CA SER A 120 -1.85 20.53 3.34
C SER A 120 -1.78 19.06 3.80
N TRP A 121 -1.03 18.86 4.87
CA TRP A 121 -1.14 17.69 5.72
C TRP A 121 -2.55 17.66 6.33
N LYS A 122 -3.26 16.55 6.12
CA LYS A 122 -4.43 16.21 6.91
C LYS A 122 -3.94 15.51 8.17
N ILE A 123 -4.21 16.11 9.33
CA ILE A 123 -3.97 15.48 10.63
C ILE A 123 -5.28 15.49 11.38
N VAL A 124 -5.78 14.30 11.70
CA VAL A 124 -6.97 14.11 12.53
C VAL A 124 -6.53 13.39 13.79
N GLU A 125 -6.84 13.94 14.95
CA GLU A 125 -6.63 13.26 16.23
C GLU A 125 -7.94 12.60 16.67
N ASP A 126 -7.85 11.34 17.10
CA ASP A 126 -8.99 10.59 17.63
C ASP A 126 -8.52 9.77 18.84
N ASP A 127 -9.08 10.08 20.00
CA ASP A 127 -8.69 9.57 21.31
C ASP A 127 -7.18 9.36 21.47
N GLY A 128 -6.41 10.42 21.23
CA GLY A 128 -4.95 10.49 21.39
C GLY A 128 -4.12 9.65 20.41
N ILE A 129 -4.73 9.19 19.32
CA ILE A 129 -4.05 8.61 18.15
C ILE A 129 -4.11 9.62 17.01
N GLN A 130 -2.99 9.86 16.35
CA GLN A 130 -2.91 10.77 15.20
C GLN A 130 -3.08 10.01 13.89
N PHE A 131 -3.99 10.46 13.03
CA PHE A 131 -4.21 9.97 11.67
C PHE A 131 -3.68 11.01 10.71
N LYS A 132 -2.62 10.67 9.98
CA LYS A 132 -1.94 11.59 9.08
C LYS A 132 -2.08 11.10 7.64
N ALA A 133 -2.33 12.04 6.74
CA ALA A 133 -2.36 11.77 5.32
C ALA A 133 -2.03 13.05 4.56
N TYR A 134 -1.60 12.89 3.32
CA TYR A 134 -1.50 14.02 2.42
C TYR A 134 -2.88 14.46 1.91
N GLY A 135 -3.02 15.72 1.49
CA GLY A 135 -4.28 16.30 1.02
C GLY A 135 -5.00 15.50 -0.07
N VAL A 136 -4.25 14.75 -0.89
CA VAL A 136 -4.76 13.87 -1.95
C VAL A 136 -5.54 12.66 -1.44
N VAL A 137 -5.33 12.25 -0.19
CA VAL A 137 -6.04 11.12 0.42
C VAL A 137 -7.45 11.54 0.77
N SER A 138 -8.44 10.72 0.41
CA SER A 138 -9.84 10.97 0.72
C SER A 138 -10.13 10.97 2.22
N ASP A 139 -11.04 11.85 2.66
CA ASP A 139 -11.47 11.91 4.06
C ASP A 139 -12.18 10.62 4.49
N GLU A 140 -12.82 9.93 3.54
CA GLU A 140 -13.44 8.61 3.74
C GLU A 140 -12.41 7.57 4.21
N ALA A 141 -11.21 7.55 3.62
CA ALA A 141 -10.17 6.63 4.04
C ALA A 141 -9.68 6.93 5.47
N ILE A 142 -9.50 8.21 5.80
CA ILE A 142 -9.14 8.64 7.17
C ILE A 142 -10.20 8.19 8.17
N ASN A 143 -11.47 8.43 7.86
CA ASN A 143 -12.59 8.02 8.72
C ASN A 143 -12.69 6.50 8.86
N ARG A 144 -12.45 5.74 7.78
CA ARG A 144 -12.44 4.28 7.83
C ARG A 144 -11.33 3.74 8.73
N ALA A 145 -10.12 4.29 8.61
CA ALA A 145 -9.00 3.94 9.47
C ALA A 145 -9.32 4.21 10.96
N ARG A 146 -9.91 5.37 11.26
CA ARG A 146 -10.34 5.74 12.62
C ARG A 146 -11.33 4.73 13.20
N VAL A 147 -12.37 4.37 12.44
CA VAL A 147 -13.38 3.39 12.86
C VAL A 147 -12.72 2.03 13.18
N ILE A 148 -11.84 1.54 12.30
CA ILE A 148 -11.15 0.26 12.51
C ILE A 148 -10.27 0.31 13.77
N VAL A 149 -9.44 1.35 13.92
CA VAL A 149 -8.58 1.52 15.10
C VAL A 149 -9.40 1.61 16.39
N ASN A 150 -10.48 2.38 16.38
CA ASN A 150 -11.35 2.51 17.54
C ASN A 150 -12.00 1.18 17.91
N GLN A 151 -12.46 0.42 16.91
CA GLN A 151 -13.04 -0.90 17.13
C GLN A 151 -12.00 -1.91 17.66
N MET A 152 -10.78 -1.92 17.12
CA MET A 152 -9.72 -2.84 17.55
C MET A 152 -9.22 -2.55 18.96
N LEU A 153 -9.29 -1.29 19.42
CA LEU A 153 -8.87 -0.89 20.76
C LEU A 153 -10.00 -0.81 21.78
N ILE A 154 -11.26 -1.05 21.41
CA ILE A 154 -12.43 -0.77 22.27
C ILE A 154 -12.35 -1.48 23.64
N ASN A 155 -11.77 -2.67 23.69
CA ASN A 155 -11.58 -3.46 24.91
C ASN A 155 -10.10 -3.52 25.37
N LEU A 156 -9.24 -2.66 24.81
CA LEU A 156 -7.80 -2.61 25.09
C LEU A 156 -7.35 -1.22 25.57
N PRO A 157 -7.97 -0.64 26.63
CA PRO A 157 -7.66 0.72 27.08
C PRO A 157 -6.19 0.89 27.51
N GLU A 158 -5.59 -0.16 28.08
CA GLU A 158 -4.18 -0.17 28.49
C GLU A 158 -3.20 -0.13 27.30
N VAL A 159 -3.56 -0.75 26.18
CA VAL A 159 -2.78 -0.67 24.92
C VAL A 159 -2.92 0.73 24.35
N ARG A 160 -4.15 1.27 24.32
CA ARG A 160 -4.42 2.64 23.87
C ARG A 160 -3.61 3.66 24.68
N SER A 161 -3.58 3.54 26.01
CA SER A 161 -2.80 4.41 26.89
C SER A 161 -1.30 4.40 26.54
N ARG A 162 -0.73 3.21 26.31
CA ARG A 162 0.67 3.08 25.88
C ARG A 162 0.93 3.68 24.49
N MET A 163 -0.01 3.50 23.55
CA MET A 163 0.06 4.13 22.23
C MET A 163 0.02 5.67 22.33
N LYS A 164 -0.88 6.23 23.15
CA LYS A 164 -0.94 7.67 23.46
C LYS A 164 0.38 8.19 24.01
N ALA A 165 0.96 7.50 24.99
CA ALA A 165 2.25 7.87 25.59
C ALA A 165 3.42 7.86 24.58
N ARG A 166 3.30 7.07 23.51
CA ARG A 166 4.26 7.01 22.40
C ARG A 166 3.96 8.00 21.27
N GLN A 167 2.92 8.83 21.40
CA GLN A 167 2.42 9.70 20.34
C GLN A 167 2.16 8.92 19.05
N PHE A 168 1.48 7.77 19.18
CA PHE A 168 1.29 6.82 18.10
C PHE A 168 0.57 7.45 16.90
N LYS A 169 1.07 7.14 15.71
CA LYS A 169 0.54 7.65 14.44
C LYS A 169 0.08 6.51 13.53
N VAL A 170 -1.02 6.75 12.83
CA VAL A 170 -1.45 5.98 11.67
C VAL A 170 -1.29 6.87 10.45
N GLU A 171 -0.46 6.48 9.49
CA GLU A 171 -0.28 7.22 8.23
C GLU A 171 -0.92 6.49 7.05
N ILE A 172 -1.71 7.22 6.26
CA ILE A 172 -2.41 6.66 5.12
C ILE A 172 -1.63 6.99 3.86
N ILE A 173 -1.22 5.94 3.15
CA ILE A 173 -0.49 6.06 1.91
C ILE A 173 -1.50 6.24 0.78
N GLY A 174 -1.49 7.35 0.07
CA GLY A 174 -2.40 7.59 -1.05
C GLY A 174 -2.27 6.52 -2.15
N LYS A 175 -3.34 6.34 -2.94
CA LYS A 175 -3.44 5.30 -3.99
C LYS A 175 -2.30 5.37 -5.02
N ALA A 176 -1.82 6.57 -5.30
CA ALA A 176 -0.74 6.85 -6.24
C ALA A 176 0.57 7.24 -5.53
N GLN A 177 0.66 7.00 -4.22
CA GLN A 177 1.83 7.34 -3.41
C GLN A 177 2.62 6.09 -3.03
N LEU A 178 3.94 6.24 -3.00
CA LEU A 178 4.85 5.23 -2.44
C LEU A 178 4.92 5.37 -0.93
N LEU A 179 5.25 4.28 -0.23
CA LEU A 179 5.39 4.30 1.22
C LEU A 179 6.44 5.34 1.66
N THR A 180 7.59 5.40 0.99
CA THR A 180 8.70 6.28 1.40
C THR A 180 8.51 7.74 0.99
N GLU A 181 7.39 8.09 0.36
CA GLU A 181 6.97 9.48 0.20
C GLU A 181 6.37 10.05 1.48
N LEU A 182 5.92 9.19 2.41
CA LEU A 182 5.56 9.61 3.76
C LEU A 182 6.82 9.97 4.56
N PRO A 183 6.90 11.14 5.23
CA PRO A 183 8.12 11.58 5.91
C PRO A 183 8.56 10.66 7.04
N ASP A 184 7.62 10.10 7.81
CA ASP A 184 7.94 9.18 8.91
C ASP A 184 8.51 7.83 8.37
N TYR A 185 8.41 7.57 7.06
CA TYR A 185 8.97 6.40 6.36
C TYR A 185 10.07 6.73 5.33
N ALA A 186 10.45 8.01 5.16
CA ALA A 186 11.40 8.43 4.12
C ALA A 186 12.76 7.73 4.20
N GLY A 187 13.20 7.38 5.43
CA GLY A 187 14.45 6.66 5.69
C GLY A 187 14.47 5.21 5.18
N LEU A 188 13.36 4.67 4.67
CA LEU A 188 13.28 3.34 4.06
C LEU A 188 13.50 3.34 2.54
N ARG A 189 13.67 4.52 1.92
CA ARG A 189 13.84 4.64 0.47
C ARG A 189 15.03 3.82 -0.02
N GLY A 190 14.80 3.00 -1.05
CA GLY A 190 15.78 2.10 -1.64
C GLY A 190 16.20 0.91 -0.75
N LYS A 191 15.57 0.73 0.42
CA LYS A 191 15.80 -0.43 1.29
C LYS A 191 14.85 -1.56 0.94
N LYS A 192 15.25 -2.76 1.38
CA LYS A 192 14.45 -3.97 1.27
C LYS A 192 13.83 -4.36 2.61
N THR A 193 12.64 -4.93 2.55
CA THR A 193 12.01 -5.63 3.67
C THR A 193 12.82 -6.87 4.04
N ARG A 194 12.51 -7.47 5.20
CA ARG A 194 13.20 -8.68 5.69
C ARG A 194 13.09 -9.88 4.73
N ASP A 195 11.98 -9.99 4.02
CA ASP A 195 11.70 -11.01 3.00
C ASP A 195 12.22 -10.62 1.60
N GLY A 196 12.97 -9.52 1.48
CA GLY A 196 13.70 -9.14 0.25
C GLY A 196 12.92 -8.31 -0.77
N ARG A 197 11.64 -8.01 -0.48
CA ARG A 197 10.82 -7.07 -1.28
C ARG A 197 11.34 -5.65 -1.10
N ASP A 198 11.09 -4.80 -2.09
CA ASP A 198 11.39 -3.37 -1.99
C ASP A 198 10.22 -2.65 -1.29
N TYR A 199 10.53 -1.71 -0.39
CA TYR A 199 9.50 -1.04 0.43
C TYR A 199 8.49 -0.22 -0.40
N ASP A 200 8.89 0.33 -1.53
CA ASP A 200 8.01 1.18 -2.35
C ASP A 200 7.17 0.36 -3.34
N THR A 201 7.69 -0.78 -3.80
CA THR A 201 7.01 -1.63 -4.80
C THR A 201 6.28 -2.82 -4.20
N GLY A 202 6.61 -3.22 -2.97
CA GLY A 202 6.12 -4.45 -2.34
C GLY A 202 5.30 -4.27 -1.07
N THR A 203 5.17 -3.05 -0.54
CA THR A 203 4.58 -2.78 0.78
C THR A 203 3.51 -1.71 0.71
N ARG A 204 2.31 -2.03 1.21
CA ARG A 204 1.16 -1.11 1.32
C ARG A 204 0.64 -0.99 2.75
N GLY A 205 1.46 -1.37 3.71
CA GLY A 205 1.19 -1.22 5.13
C GLY A 205 2.35 -1.76 5.94
N LEU A 206 2.55 -1.18 7.13
CA LEU A 206 3.54 -1.59 8.12
C LEU A 206 2.99 -1.31 9.50
N GLY A 207 3.07 -2.28 10.42
CA GLY A 207 2.79 -2.09 11.84
C GLY A 207 4.05 -2.06 12.70
N GLY A 208 4.21 -1.01 13.51
CA GLY A 208 5.30 -0.85 14.47
C GLY A 208 4.84 -0.33 15.84
N PRO A 209 5.76 -0.12 16.80
CA PRO A 209 5.44 0.28 18.17
C PRO A 209 4.92 1.72 18.31
N GLY A 210 5.30 2.63 17.42
CA GLY A 210 4.87 4.04 17.44
C GLY A 210 4.22 4.53 16.14
N LEU A 211 4.17 3.69 15.12
CA LEU A 211 3.78 4.07 13.78
C LEU A 211 3.14 2.87 13.08
N CYS A 212 2.00 3.10 12.44
CA CYS A 212 1.34 2.17 11.54
C CYS A 212 1.12 2.87 10.20
N SER A 213 1.13 2.13 9.09
CA SER A 213 0.69 2.64 7.78
C SER A 213 -0.24 1.67 7.09
N VAL A 214 -1.07 2.22 6.21
CA VAL A 214 -1.97 1.46 5.34
C VAL A 214 -2.23 2.22 4.05
N GLY A 215 -2.32 1.51 2.93
CA GLY A 215 -2.72 2.09 1.65
C GLY A 215 -4.18 2.50 1.65
N GLU A 216 -4.47 3.71 1.15
CA GLU A 216 -5.81 4.26 0.97
C GLU A 216 -6.72 3.30 0.18
N GLU A 217 -6.16 2.65 -0.84
CA GLU A 217 -6.88 1.71 -1.66
C GLU A 217 -7.37 0.49 -0.84
N ASN A 218 -6.70 0.09 0.23
CA ASN A 218 -7.11 -1.02 1.11
C ASN A 218 -8.28 -0.61 1.99
N LEU A 219 -8.21 0.60 2.57
CA LEU A 219 -9.28 1.14 3.40
C LEU A 219 -10.59 1.30 2.62
N LEU A 220 -10.49 1.67 1.33
CA LEU A 220 -11.64 1.85 0.44
C LEU A 220 -11.92 0.61 -0.43
N CYS A 221 -11.10 -0.43 -0.30
CA CYS A 221 -11.17 -1.70 -1.04
C CYS A 221 -11.33 -1.54 -2.56
N LEU A 222 -10.50 -0.69 -3.15
CA LEU A 222 -10.51 -0.44 -4.59
C LEU A 222 -10.03 -1.67 -5.37
N ALA A 223 -10.48 -1.89 -6.61
CA ALA A 223 -10.33 -3.20 -7.28
C ALA A 223 -8.90 -3.65 -7.68
N LYS A 224 -7.84 -3.02 -7.19
CA LYS A 224 -6.42 -3.39 -7.42
C LYS A 224 -5.64 -3.67 -6.13
N GLN A 225 -6.31 -4.11 -5.07
CA GLN A 225 -5.63 -4.52 -3.84
C GLN A 225 -4.80 -5.79 -4.07
N PRO A 226 -3.54 -5.87 -3.59
CA PRO A 226 -2.78 -7.10 -3.60
C PRO A 226 -3.36 -8.18 -2.64
N TYR A 227 -4.23 -7.82 -1.69
CA TYR A 227 -4.73 -8.71 -0.64
C TYR A 227 -6.28 -8.65 -0.51
N PRO A 228 -7.03 -9.37 -1.35
CA PRO A 228 -8.50 -9.28 -1.39
C PRO A 228 -9.22 -10.07 -0.28
N THR A 229 -8.51 -10.87 0.51
CA THR A 229 -9.07 -11.74 1.56
C THR A 229 -8.83 -11.24 2.98
N GLU A 230 -8.06 -10.17 3.16
CA GLU A 230 -7.65 -9.64 4.47
C GLU A 230 -7.83 -8.12 4.51
N ASP A 231 -8.24 -7.60 5.67
CA ASP A 231 -8.21 -6.16 5.92
C ASP A 231 -6.78 -5.79 6.37
N ILE A 232 -6.02 -5.15 5.49
CA ILE A 232 -4.62 -4.77 5.78
C ILE A 232 -4.53 -3.85 6.99
N MET A 233 -5.51 -2.97 7.20
CA MET A 233 -5.49 -2.11 8.39
C MET A 233 -5.58 -2.96 9.65
N VAL A 234 -6.44 -3.98 9.67
CA VAL A 234 -6.54 -4.91 10.80
C VAL A 234 -5.23 -5.70 10.97
N HIS A 235 -4.64 -6.20 9.88
CA HIS A 235 -3.37 -6.93 9.93
C HIS A 235 -2.24 -6.07 10.53
N GLU A 236 -1.96 -4.92 9.94
CA GLU A 236 -0.83 -4.07 10.34
C GLU A 236 -1.04 -3.49 11.73
N PHE A 237 -2.27 -3.06 12.04
CA PHE A 237 -2.56 -2.53 13.35
C PHE A 237 -2.50 -3.61 14.45
N SER A 238 -2.71 -4.89 14.11
CA SER A 238 -2.50 -6.00 15.06
C SER A 238 -1.03 -6.13 15.46
N HIS A 239 -0.07 -5.91 14.54
CA HIS A 239 1.35 -5.85 14.89
C HIS A 239 1.64 -4.67 15.83
N SER A 240 1.00 -3.53 15.61
CA SER A 240 1.10 -2.38 16.49
C SER A 240 0.50 -2.62 17.87
N ILE A 241 -0.65 -3.28 17.97
CA ILE A 241 -1.23 -3.71 19.25
C ILE A 241 -0.26 -4.64 19.97
N LYS A 242 0.24 -5.68 19.29
CA LYS A 242 1.19 -6.63 19.87
C LYS A 242 2.43 -5.92 20.42
N SER A 243 2.98 -4.97 19.66
CA SER A 243 4.16 -4.17 20.07
C SER A 243 3.89 -3.23 21.26
N ASN A 244 2.63 -3.00 21.58
CA ASN A 244 2.18 -2.14 22.67
C ASN A 244 1.51 -2.92 23.81
N LEU A 245 1.51 -4.25 23.79
CA LEU A 245 1.08 -5.08 24.92
C LEU A 245 2.02 -4.92 26.11
N ASP A 246 1.53 -5.30 27.28
CA ASP A 246 2.42 -5.57 28.42
C ASP A 246 3.49 -6.60 28.02
N PRO A 247 4.78 -6.39 28.35
CA PRO A 247 5.84 -7.31 27.96
C PRO A 247 5.63 -8.75 28.46
N GLY A 248 5.10 -8.92 29.67
CA GLY A 248 4.80 -10.24 30.23
C GLY A 248 3.67 -10.95 29.48
N LEU A 249 2.60 -10.20 29.15
CA LEU A 249 1.51 -10.73 28.33
C LEU A 249 1.96 -11.06 26.90
N ALA A 250 2.76 -10.21 26.28
CA ALA A 250 3.30 -10.44 24.94
C ALA A 250 4.15 -11.73 24.90
N GLN A 251 5.00 -11.92 25.91
CA GLN A 251 5.82 -13.13 26.05
C GLN A 251 4.94 -14.38 26.24
N ALA A 252 3.94 -14.33 27.12
CA ALA A 252 3.04 -15.46 27.36
C ALA A 252 2.29 -15.88 26.08
N ILE A 253 1.87 -14.91 25.26
CA ILE A 253 1.24 -15.18 23.96
C ILE A 253 2.23 -15.87 23.01
N ASP A 254 3.46 -15.35 22.89
CA ASP A 254 4.48 -15.94 22.02
C ASP A 254 4.86 -17.37 22.43
N GLU A 255 4.92 -17.65 23.73
CA GLU A 255 5.16 -18.99 24.26
C GLU A 255 4.01 -19.95 23.92
N ALA A 256 2.76 -19.50 24.06
CA ALA A 256 1.58 -20.30 23.72
C ALA A 256 1.54 -20.68 22.22
N TYR A 257 1.87 -19.75 21.32
CA TYR A 257 1.95 -20.03 19.89
C TYR A 257 3.10 -20.99 19.53
N ARG A 258 4.27 -20.85 20.17
CA ARG A 258 5.37 -21.80 19.99
C ARG A 258 4.98 -23.21 20.41
N TYR A 259 4.28 -23.36 21.54
CA TYR A 259 3.84 -24.66 22.03
C TYR A 259 2.88 -25.37 21.07
N LYS A 260 1.99 -24.62 20.41
CA LYS A 260 0.98 -25.16 19.49
C LYS A 260 1.58 -25.66 18.16
N ASN A 261 2.72 -25.11 17.74
CA ASN A 261 3.42 -25.50 16.50
C ASN A 261 4.41 -26.66 16.68
N LEU A 262 4.54 -27.19 17.91
CA LEU A 262 5.39 -28.34 18.25
C LEU A 262 4.60 -29.65 18.44
N ARG A 263 3.29 -29.64 18.19
CA ARG A 263 2.41 -30.82 18.24
C ARG A 263 1.88 -31.16 16.86
#